data_AF-A0A3M3E993-F1
#
_entry.id   AF-A0A3M3E993-F1
#
_cell.length_a   1.000
_cell.length_b   1.000
_cell.length_c   1.000
_cell.angle_alpha   90.00
_cell.angle_beta   90.00
_cell.angle_gamma   90.00
#
_symmetry.space_group_name_H-M   'P 1'
#
loop_
_entity.id
_entity.type
_entity.pdbx_description
1 polymer ?
#
loop_
_entity_poly.entity_id
_entity_poly.type
_entity_poly.pdbx_seq_one_letter_code
_entity_poly.pdbx_strand_id
1 'polypeptide(L)'
;MRASMNLGRLCDATQYRLDRLHKLYDNIGTLTRPEQGLQLAYISIELDNLNICALREFTISTVRGARTTTGKKINVNNMLEVEEEIGAYILSIVNSVRYSKLKSPSRIKRTDEPTMRDPKEIEKILTALGASNLGSLQNALALNSNIFRDLKFIRHFYAHRCKDTFLKVTKNAIAMGVQNPNHPDDILRHVVPGRGHTVIEQWLMEAKLFYQLLME
;
A
#
# COMPACT_ATOMS: atom_id res chain seq x y z
N MET A 1 11.65 -6.35 0.58
CA MET A 1 11.42 -6.42 -0.89
C MET A 1 12.35 -5.41 -1.55
N ARG A 2 12.75 -5.65 -2.81
CA ARG A 2 13.60 -4.75 -3.59
C ARG A 2 13.04 -4.66 -5.00
N ALA A 3 13.24 -3.53 -5.66
CA ALA A 3 12.92 -3.33 -7.06
C ALA A 3 13.59 -4.40 -7.92
N SER A 4 12.87 -4.86 -8.94
CA SER A 4 13.22 -6.00 -9.75
C SER A 4 12.96 -5.66 -11.21
N MET A 5 13.87 -6.03 -12.11
CA MET A 5 13.66 -5.92 -13.55
C MET A 5 12.60 -6.90 -14.08
N ASN A 6 12.03 -7.72 -13.21
CA ASN A 6 10.92 -8.62 -13.47
C ASN A 6 9.87 -8.44 -12.38
N LEU A 7 8.72 -7.87 -12.73
CA LEU A 7 7.60 -7.64 -11.83
C LEU A 7 6.95 -8.93 -11.35
N GLY A 8 7.09 -10.05 -12.07
CA GLY A 8 6.69 -11.38 -11.59
C GLY A 8 7.32 -11.72 -10.24
N ARG A 9 8.63 -11.46 -10.07
CA ARG A 9 9.32 -11.69 -8.78
C ARG A 9 8.80 -10.77 -7.67
N LEU A 10 8.43 -9.53 -8.01
CA LEU A 10 7.86 -8.60 -7.04
C LEU A 10 6.43 -9.03 -6.67
N CYS A 11 5.67 -9.53 -7.63
CA CYS A 11 4.33 -10.08 -7.44
C CYS A 11 4.40 -11.30 -6.52
N ASP A 12 5.24 -12.28 -6.83
CA ASP A 12 5.42 -13.50 -6.01
C ASP A 12 5.79 -13.15 -4.56
N ALA A 13 6.73 -12.23 -4.36
CA ALA A 13 7.13 -11.78 -3.03
C ALA A 13 6.01 -11.06 -2.28
N THR A 14 5.17 -10.30 -3.00
CA THR A 14 4.02 -9.60 -2.44
C THR A 14 2.90 -10.58 -2.07
N GLN A 15 2.56 -11.49 -2.98
CA GLN A 15 1.54 -12.53 -2.76
C GLN A 15 1.93 -13.45 -1.61
N TYR A 16 3.20 -13.90 -1.55
CA TYR A 16 3.68 -14.70 -0.44
C TYR A 16 3.50 -14.02 0.92
N ARG A 17 3.77 -12.70 1.01
CA ARG A 17 3.55 -11.95 2.25
C ARG A 17 2.07 -11.81 2.58
N LEU A 18 1.21 -11.56 1.60
CA LEU A 18 -0.24 -11.51 1.79
C LEU A 18 -0.81 -12.85 2.23
N ASP A 19 -0.36 -13.96 1.65
CA ASP A 19 -0.75 -15.31 2.04
C ASP A 19 -0.35 -15.62 3.47
N ARG A 20 0.85 -15.19 3.89
CA ARG A 20 1.27 -15.32 5.29
C ARG A 20 0.36 -14.52 6.23
N LEU A 21 -0.01 -13.29 5.87
CA LEU A 21 -0.94 -12.48 6.67
C LEU A 21 -2.34 -13.10 6.73
N HIS A 22 -2.81 -13.66 5.62
CA HIS A 22 -4.08 -14.38 5.54
C HIS A 22 -4.08 -15.63 6.45
N LYS A 23 -3.02 -16.45 6.39
CA LYS A 23 -2.86 -17.60 7.30
C LYS A 23 -2.82 -17.20 8.77
N LEU A 24 -2.21 -16.06 9.10
CA LEU A 24 -2.24 -15.54 10.47
C LEU A 24 -3.66 -15.17 10.88
N TYR A 25 -4.41 -14.52 9.98
CA TYR A 25 -5.81 -14.20 10.21
C TYR A 25 -6.68 -15.46 10.39
N ASP A 26 -6.53 -16.49 9.56
CA ASP A 26 -7.31 -17.73 9.65
C ASP A 26 -7.19 -18.41 11.02
N ASN A 27 -6.01 -18.30 11.65
CA ASN A 27 -5.73 -18.88 12.95
C ASN A 27 -6.14 -17.99 14.13
N ILE A 28 -6.71 -16.80 13.90
CA ILE A 28 -7.02 -15.87 14.98
C ILE A 28 -8.09 -16.43 15.95
N GLY A 29 -9.01 -17.23 15.43
CA GLY A 29 -10.09 -17.83 16.23
C GLY A 29 -9.60 -18.80 17.31
N THR A 30 -8.39 -19.35 17.16
CA THR A 30 -7.81 -20.32 18.11
C THR A 30 -7.06 -19.64 19.26
N LEU A 31 -6.86 -18.32 19.20
CA LEU A 31 -6.06 -17.58 20.19
C LEU A 31 -6.92 -17.00 21.32
N THR A 32 -6.28 -16.70 22.46
CA THR A 32 -6.93 -15.95 23.55
C THR A 32 -7.20 -14.50 23.14
N ARG A 33 -8.17 -13.84 23.79
CA ARG A 33 -8.54 -12.44 23.47
C ARG A 33 -7.36 -11.45 23.40
N PRO A 34 -6.40 -11.46 24.36
CA PRO A 34 -5.22 -10.59 24.27
C PRO A 34 -4.33 -10.91 23.06
N GLU A 35 -4.11 -12.19 22.78
CA GLU A 35 -3.29 -12.65 21.65
C GLU A 35 -3.94 -12.31 20.30
N GLN A 36 -5.27 -12.41 20.20
CA GLN A 36 -6.01 -11.97 19.02
C GLN A 36 -5.74 -10.49 18.72
N GLY A 37 -5.75 -9.64 19.74
CA GLY A 37 -5.48 -8.20 19.56
C GLY A 37 -4.04 -7.93 19.13
N LEU A 38 -3.06 -8.65 19.69
CA LEU A 38 -1.67 -8.57 19.23
C LEU A 38 -1.51 -9.02 17.78
N GLN A 39 -2.22 -10.07 17.37
CA GLN A 39 -2.17 -10.57 16.01
C GLN A 39 -2.83 -9.61 15.01
N LEU A 40 -3.97 -8.98 15.35
CA LEU A 40 -4.59 -7.95 14.51
C LEU A 40 -3.71 -6.72 14.35
N ALA A 41 -3.05 -6.31 15.44
CA ALA A 41 -2.09 -5.22 15.40
C ALA A 41 -0.93 -5.55 14.45
N TYR A 42 -0.36 -6.76 14.57
CA TYR A 42 0.70 -7.24 13.69
C TYR A 42 0.27 -7.26 12.22
N ILE A 43 -0.88 -7.87 11.92
CA ILE A 43 -1.40 -7.97 10.54
C ILE A 43 -1.61 -6.57 9.96
N SER A 44 -2.21 -5.65 10.71
CA SER A 44 -2.49 -4.28 10.23
C SER A 44 -1.21 -3.49 9.95
N ILE A 45 -0.22 -3.59 10.85
CA ILE A 45 1.07 -2.91 10.67
C ILE A 45 1.82 -3.51 9.48
N GLU A 46 1.88 -4.84 9.38
CA GLU A 46 2.59 -5.51 8.29
C GLU A 46 1.94 -5.31 6.92
N LEU A 47 0.61 -5.21 6.87
CA LEU A 47 -0.13 -4.91 5.65
C LEU A 47 0.18 -3.48 5.16
N ASP A 48 0.23 -2.49 6.05
CA ASP A 48 0.61 -1.11 5.68
C ASP A 48 2.07 -1.04 5.22
N ASN A 49 2.98 -1.70 5.94
CA ASN A 49 4.39 -1.80 5.56
C ASN A 49 4.54 -2.50 4.20
N LEU A 50 3.78 -3.55 3.95
CA LEU A 50 3.75 -4.24 2.66
C LEU A 50 3.29 -3.28 1.57
N ASN A 51 2.22 -2.53 1.79
CA ASN A 51 1.69 -1.59 0.79
C ASN A 51 2.73 -0.53 0.41
N ILE A 52 3.35 0.09 1.41
CA ILE A 52 4.38 1.11 1.21
C ILE A 52 5.56 0.55 0.41
N CYS A 53 6.06 -0.63 0.79
CA CYS A 53 7.16 -1.24 0.10
C CYS A 53 6.78 -1.68 -1.33
N ALA A 54 5.63 -2.34 -1.52
CA ALA A 54 5.22 -2.88 -2.81
C ALA A 54 5.01 -1.75 -3.83
N LEU A 55 4.30 -0.69 -3.45
CA LEU A 55 4.07 0.47 -4.33
C LEU A 55 5.36 1.20 -4.68
N ARG A 56 6.26 1.40 -3.70
CA ARG A 56 7.58 2.00 -3.95
C ARG A 56 8.40 1.17 -4.92
N GLU A 57 8.59 -0.13 -4.62
CA GLU A 57 9.42 -1.00 -5.44
C GLU A 57 8.82 -1.21 -6.84
N PHE A 58 7.48 -1.24 -6.97
CA PHE A 58 6.79 -1.25 -8.26
C PHE A 58 7.09 0.01 -9.06
N THR A 59 7.03 1.19 -8.43
CA THR A 59 7.31 2.47 -9.09
C THR A 59 8.75 2.52 -9.60
N ILE A 60 9.72 2.16 -8.77
CA ILE A 60 11.13 2.10 -9.16
C ILE A 60 11.36 1.10 -10.30
N SER A 61 10.74 -0.08 -10.22
CA SER A 61 10.84 -1.11 -11.26
C SER A 61 10.24 -0.63 -12.59
N THR A 62 9.12 0.09 -12.52
CA THR A 62 8.46 0.71 -13.68
C THR A 62 9.33 1.79 -14.33
N VAL A 63 9.90 2.70 -13.54
CA VAL A 63 10.82 3.75 -14.03
C VAL A 63 12.05 3.15 -14.73
N ARG A 64 12.52 2.00 -14.23
CA ARG A 64 13.63 1.24 -14.82
C ARG A 64 13.21 0.34 -15.99
N GLY A 65 11.97 0.43 -16.48
CA GLY A 65 11.52 -0.38 -17.62
C GLY A 65 11.55 -1.89 -17.36
N ALA A 66 11.14 -2.32 -16.16
CA ALA A 66 11.00 -3.74 -15.81
C ALA A 66 10.06 -4.48 -16.78
N ARG A 67 10.16 -5.82 -16.80
CA ARG A 67 9.20 -6.68 -17.49
C ARG A 67 8.01 -6.98 -16.58
N THR A 68 6.80 -6.89 -17.11
CA THR A 68 5.58 -7.27 -16.39
C THR A 68 5.50 -8.79 -16.17
N THR A 69 4.50 -9.27 -15.43
CA THR A 69 4.30 -10.73 -15.21
C THR A 69 4.03 -11.46 -16.52
N THR A 70 3.45 -10.79 -17.53
CA THR A 70 3.26 -11.32 -18.89
C THR A 70 4.51 -11.26 -19.77
N GLY A 71 5.64 -10.77 -19.23
CA GLY A 71 6.94 -10.69 -19.91
C GLY A 71 7.13 -9.46 -20.80
N LYS A 72 6.10 -8.61 -20.95
CA LYS A 72 6.15 -7.36 -21.71
C LYS A 72 7.08 -6.37 -21.02
N LYS A 73 8.00 -5.75 -21.77
CA LYS A 73 8.87 -4.70 -21.23
C LYS A 73 8.08 -3.40 -21.10
N ILE A 74 8.19 -2.75 -19.94
CA ILE A 74 7.61 -1.43 -19.72
C ILE A 74 8.47 -0.38 -20.42
N ASN A 75 7.83 0.51 -21.16
CA ASN A 75 8.47 1.68 -21.76
C ASN A 75 8.08 2.94 -20.99
N VAL A 76 9.03 3.85 -20.81
CA VAL A 76 8.85 5.16 -20.18
C VAL A 76 9.57 6.22 -21.02
N ASN A 77 9.11 7.47 -20.98
CA ASN A 77 9.71 8.58 -21.73
C ASN A 77 11.09 8.95 -21.21
N ASN A 78 11.32 8.81 -19.90
CA ASN A 78 12.59 9.10 -19.26
C ASN A 78 12.97 7.97 -18.31
N MET A 79 13.96 7.17 -18.72
CA MET A 79 14.47 6.05 -17.93
C MET A 79 15.52 6.57 -16.96
N LEU A 80 15.27 6.38 -15.67
CA LEU A 80 16.20 6.74 -14.60
C LEU A 80 16.75 5.46 -13.97
N GLU A 81 18.08 5.35 -13.84
CA GLU A 81 18.72 4.16 -13.29
C GLU A 81 19.02 4.31 -11.79
N VAL A 82 19.52 5.49 -11.40
CA VAL A 82 19.98 5.78 -10.04
C VAL A 82 18.78 6.00 -9.12
N GLU A 83 18.72 5.26 -8.02
CA GLU A 83 17.56 5.28 -7.10
C GLU A 83 17.33 6.67 -6.49
N GLU A 84 18.39 7.41 -6.21
CA GLU A 84 18.32 8.77 -5.66
C GLU A 84 17.71 9.78 -6.65
N GLU A 85 17.95 9.59 -7.95
CA GLU A 85 17.37 10.40 -9.04
C GLU A 85 15.89 10.04 -9.22
N ILE A 86 15.55 8.75 -9.15
CA ILE A 86 14.15 8.28 -9.13
C ILE A 86 13.42 8.90 -7.94
N GLY A 87 14.02 8.89 -6.74
CA GLY A 87 13.47 9.51 -5.55
C GLY A 87 13.20 11.01 -5.73
N ALA A 88 14.17 11.73 -6.32
CA ALA A 88 14.03 13.16 -6.59
C ALA A 88 12.91 13.45 -7.59
N TYR A 89 12.82 12.64 -8.64
CA TYR A 89 11.75 12.70 -9.63
C TYR A 89 10.37 12.45 -8.99
N ILE A 90 10.23 11.38 -8.22
CA ILE A 90 9.00 11.07 -7.46
C ILE A 90 8.61 12.26 -6.59
N LEU A 91 9.56 12.81 -5.82
CA LEU A 91 9.31 13.96 -4.94
C LEU A 91 8.83 15.18 -5.71
N SER A 92 9.40 15.46 -6.89
CA SER A 92 8.98 16.58 -7.75
C SER A 92 7.52 16.48 -8.19
N ILE A 93 7.00 15.26 -8.37
CA ILE A 93 5.62 15.01 -8.80
C ILE A 93 4.65 15.03 -7.62
N VAL A 94 4.94 14.27 -6.55
CA VAL A 94 3.96 14.07 -5.46
C VAL A 94 4.00 15.20 -4.42
N ASN A 95 5.12 15.92 -4.30
CA ASN A 95 5.28 17.03 -3.37
C ASN A 95 6.20 18.12 -3.94
N SER A 96 5.74 18.76 -5.01
CA SER A 96 6.44 19.84 -5.71
C SER A 96 6.83 21.00 -4.79
N VAL A 97 6.03 21.30 -3.76
CA VAL A 97 6.35 22.34 -2.78
C VAL A 97 7.60 21.99 -1.97
N ARG A 98 7.70 20.75 -1.45
CA ARG A 98 8.90 20.28 -0.74
C ARG A 98 10.09 20.21 -1.67
N TYR A 99 9.91 19.72 -2.90
CA TYR A 99 10.95 19.67 -3.92
C TYR A 99 11.56 21.05 -4.18
N SER A 100 10.73 22.07 -4.41
CA SER A 100 11.17 23.46 -4.62
C SER A 100 11.87 24.05 -3.39
N LYS A 101 11.38 23.75 -2.18
CA LYS A 101 12.04 24.20 -0.92
C LYS A 101 13.44 23.61 -0.75
N LEU A 102 13.69 22.42 -1.28
CA LEU A 102 15.02 21.79 -1.32
C LEU A 102 15.89 22.30 -2.48
N LYS A 103 15.47 23.36 -3.17
CA LYS A 103 16.12 23.92 -4.37
C LYS A 103 16.18 22.94 -5.55
N SER A 104 15.12 22.15 -5.74
CA SER A 104 14.97 21.24 -6.87
C SER A 104 16.16 20.29 -7.04
N PRO A 105 16.48 19.47 -6.02
CA PRO A 105 17.66 18.64 -6.04
C PRO A 105 17.56 17.57 -7.12
N SER A 106 18.67 17.27 -7.82
CA SER A 106 18.71 16.19 -8.81
C SER A 106 18.69 14.79 -8.18
N ARG A 107 19.04 14.69 -6.89
CA ARG A 107 19.13 13.45 -6.11
C ARG A 107 18.64 13.70 -4.69
N ILE A 108 17.90 12.76 -4.14
CA ILE A 108 17.53 12.77 -2.72
C ILE A 108 17.86 11.44 -2.07
N LYS A 109 18.12 11.49 -0.75
CA LYS A 109 18.30 10.26 0.04
C LYS A 109 16.97 9.53 0.18
N ARG A 110 17.04 8.21 0.35
CA ARG A 110 15.86 7.38 0.59
C ARG A 110 15.01 7.84 1.79
N THR A 111 15.63 8.39 2.83
CA THR A 111 14.92 8.94 4.00
C THR A 111 14.12 10.21 3.70
N ASP A 112 14.48 10.91 2.62
CA ASP A 112 13.80 12.12 2.17
C ASP A 112 12.70 11.84 1.15
N GLU A 113 12.62 10.61 0.63
CA GLU A 113 11.57 10.18 -0.28
C GLU A 113 10.18 10.30 0.38
N PRO A 114 9.16 10.68 -0.38
CA PRO A 114 7.78 10.63 0.08
C PRO A 114 7.36 9.18 0.35
N THR A 115 6.55 8.97 1.39
CA THR A 115 6.01 7.64 1.69
C THR A 115 4.94 7.27 0.67
N MET A 116 5.24 6.28 -0.17
CA MET A 116 4.38 5.80 -1.25
C MET A 116 3.26 4.90 -0.73
N ARG A 117 2.22 5.49 -0.13
CA ARG A 117 1.09 4.73 0.45
C ARG A 117 -0.15 4.72 -0.45
N ASP A 118 -0.36 5.78 -1.22
CA ASP A 118 -1.57 5.95 -2.05
C ASP A 118 -1.28 5.58 -3.51
N PRO A 119 -1.94 4.54 -4.07
CA PRO A 119 -1.85 4.19 -5.48
C PRO A 119 -2.15 5.35 -6.45
N LYS A 120 -2.94 6.35 -6.06
CA LYS A 120 -3.21 7.54 -6.89
C LYS A 120 -1.99 8.45 -7.03
N GLU A 121 -1.08 8.44 -6.06
CA GLU A 121 0.20 9.15 -6.21
C GLU A 121 1.08 8.44 -7.25
N ILE A 122 1.01 7.09 -7.29
CA ILE A 122 1.70 6.28 -8.29
C ILE A 122 1.16 6.60 -9.68
N GLU A 123 -0.16 6.74 -9.83
CA GLU A 123 -0.80 7.08 -11.11
C GLU A 123 -0.27 8.40 -11.67
N LYS A 124 -0.12 9.43 -10.82
CA LYS A 124 0.46 10.72 -11.23
C LYS A 124 1.89 10.57 -11.75
N ILE A 125 2.71 9.77 -11.07
CA ILE A 125 4.10 9.53 -11.45
C ILE A 125 4.18 8.78 -12.78
N LEU A 126 3.41 7.70 -12.94
CA LEU A 126 3.39 6.89 -14.15
C LEU A 126 2.84 7.67 -15.35
N THR A 127 1.84 8.52 -15.12
CA THR A 127 1.31 9.45 -16.13
C THR A 127 2.40 10.43 -16.57
N ALA A 128 3.12 11.05 -15.62
CA ALA A 128 4.20 11.98 -15.93
C ALA A 128 5.37 11.31 -16.67
N LEU A 129 5.63 10.03 -16.43
CA LEU A 129 6.64 9.23 -17.11
C LEU A 129 6.21 8.72 -18.49
N GLY A 130 4.91 8.80 -18.84
CA GLY A 130 4.37 8.13 -20.03
C GLY A 130 4.54 6.60 -19.97
N ALA A 131 4.37 6.01 -18.78
CA ALA A 131 4.61 4.58 -18.57
C ALA A 131 3.58 3.71 -19.32
N SER A 132 4.05 2.74 -20.10
CA SER A 132 3.19 1.89 -20.94
C SER A 132 2.28 0.93 -20.16
N ASN A 133 2.53 0.73 -18.86
CA ASN A 133 1.71 -0.10 -17.97
C ASN A 133 0.70 0.71 -17.13
N LEU A 134 0.45 1.98 -17.48
CA LEU A 134 -0.55 2.80 -16.79
C LEU A 134 -1.93 2.13 -16.76
N GLY A 135 -2.30 1.42 -17.82
CA GLY A 135 -3.56 0.65 -17.89
C GLY A 135 -3.69 -0.42 -16.79
N SER A 136 -2.61 -1.15 -16.47
CA SER A 136 -2.60 -2.15 -15.39
C SER A 136 -2.88 -1.49 -14.03
N LEU A 137 -2.28 -0.33 -13.77
CA LEU A 137 -2.57 0.44 -12.56
C LEU A 137 -4.01 0.97 -12.53
N GLN A 138 -4.53 1.48 -13.64
CA GLN A 138 -5.92 1.97 -13.72
C GLN A 138 -6.93 0.85 -13.48
N ASN A 139 -6.68 -0.35 -14.02
CA ASN A 139 -7.50 -1.54 -13.75
C ASN A 139 -7.44 -1.93 -12.27
N ALA A 140 -6.26 -1.89 -11.65
CA ALA A 140 -6.12 -2.15 -10.22
C ALA A 140 -6.85 -1.09 -9.35
N LEU A 141 -6.78 0.18 -9.73
CA LEU A 141 -7.50 1.29 -9.08
C LEU A 141 -9.02 1.17 -9.23
N ALA A 142 -9.51 0.62 -10.34
CA ALA A 142 -10.94 0.41 -10.60
C ALA A 142 -11.60 -0.56 -9.60
N LEU A 143 -10.82 -1.37 -8.88
CA LEU A 143 -11.32 -2.17 -7.75
C LEU A 143 -11.89 -1.29 -6.62
N ASN A 144 -11.55 0.00 -6.59
CA ASN A 144 -12.02 0.98 -5.61
C ASN A 144 -11.83 0.51 -4.15
N SER A 145 -10.70 -0.14 -3.88
CA SER A 145 -10.39 -0.67 -2.56
C SER A 145 -10.16 0.47 -1.56
N ASN A 146 -10.81 0.37 -0.41
CA ASN A 146 -10.69 1.35 0.66
C ASN A 146 -9.44 1.14 1.54
N ILE A 147 -8.71 0.02 1.36
CA ILE A 147 -7.55 -0.35 2.19
C ILE A 147 -6.52 0.78 2.27
N PHE A 148 -6.16 1.39 1.14
CA PHE A 148 -5.10 2.40 1.06
C PHE A 148 -5.46 3.70 1.79
N ARG A 149 -6.76 4.00 1.86
CA ARG A 149 -7.29 5.17 2.57
C ARG A 149 -7.37 4.93 4.08
N ASP A 150 -7.91 3.77 4.46
CA ASP A 150 -8.40 3.52 5.82
C ASP A 150 -7.33 2.87 6.72
N LEU A 151 -6.50 1.98 6.17
CA LEU A 151 -5.49 1.22 6.92
C LEU A 151 -4.50 2.11 7.67
N LYS A 152 -4.16 3.28 7.10
CA LYS A 152 -3.21 4.23 7.70
C LYS A 152 -3.62 4.66 9.11
N PHE A 153 -4.93 4.82 9.36
CA PHE A 153 -5.43 5.26 10.65
C PHE A 153 -5.29 4.13 11.68
N ILE A 154 -5.68 2.92 11.30
CA ILE A 154 -5.56 1.72 12.14
C ILE A 154 -4.10 1.46 12.52
N ARG A 155 -3.19 1.45 11.53
CA ARG A 155 -1.75 1.28 11.77
C ARG A 155 -1.19 2.37 12.68
N HIS A 156 -1.59 3.62 12.49
CA HIS A 156 -1.15 4.75 13.31
C HIS A 156 -1.60 4.62 14.76
N PHE A 157 -2.82 4.13 15.01
CA PHE A 157 -3.24 3.76 16.36
C PHE A 157 -2.35 2.66 16.95
N TYR A 158 -2.11 1.54 16.25
CA TYR A 158 -1.31 0.46 16.84
C TYR A 158 0.14 0.85 17.13
N ALA A 159 0.69 1.81 16.39
CA ALA A 159 2.04 2.34 16.59
C ALA A 159 2.16 3.25 17.83
N HIS A 160 1.12 4.00 18.19
CA HIS A 160 1.21 5.02 19.27
C HIS A 160 0.27 4.78 20.45
N ARG A 161 -0.89 4.15 20.22
CA ARG A 161 -1.89 3.75 21.21
C ARG A 161 -2.32 4.88 22.16
N CYS A 162 -2.65 6.04 21.61
CA CYS A 162 -3.10 7.20 22.38
C CYS A 162 -4.49 7.68 21.97
N LYS A 163 -5.12 8.51 22.83
CA LYS A 163 -6.46 9.08 22.64
C LYS A 163 -6.62 9.76 21.28
N ASP A 164 -5.62 10.53 20.84
CA ASP A 164 -5.69 11.25 19.57
C ASP A 164 -5.71 10.32 18.36
N THR A 165 -4.91 9.26 18.38
CA THR A 165 -4.92 8.25 17.31
C THR A 165 -6.21 7.44 17.31
N PHE A 166 -6.77 7.18 18.49
CA PHE A 166 -8.07 6.52 18.63
C PHE A 166 -9.19 7.37 18.04
N LEU A 167 -9.27 8.66 18.38
CA LEU A 167 -10.27 9.58 17.83
C LEU A 167 -10.23 9.64 16.29
N LYS A 168 -9.03 9.63 15.70
CA LYS A 168 -8.86 9.59 14.24
C LYS A 168 -9.39 8.28 13.65
N VAL A 169 -9.10 7.14 14.29
CA VAL A 169 -9.60 5.84 13.88
C VAL A 169 -11.12 5.76 14.00
N THR A 170 -11.70 6.19 15.12
CA THR A 170 -13.15 6.20 15.35
C THR A 170 -13.88 7.08 14.34
N LYS A 171 -13.33 8.25 14.01
CA LYS A 171 -13.88 9.11 12.94
C LYS A 171 -13.86 8.41 11.59
N ASN A 172 -12.80 7.68 11.27
CA ASN A 172 -12.70 6.91 10.03
C ASN A 172 -13.66 5.70 10.01
N ALA A 173 -13.90 5.08 11.17
CA ALA A 173 -14.76 3.91 11.33
C ALA A 173 -16.19 4.19 10.82
N ILE A 174 -16.69 5.41 11.00
CA ILE A 174 -18.01 5.84 10.51
C ILE A 174 -18.10 5.70 8.98
N ALA A 175 -17.06 6.10 8.24
CA ALA A 175 -17.01 5.96 6.78
C ALA A 175 -16.92 4.50 6.32
N MET A 176 -16.54 3.59 7.23
CA MET A 176 -16.48 2.16 7.01
C MET A 176 -17.79 1.44 7.43
N GLY A 177 -18.78 2.19 7.91
CA GLY A 177 -20.04 1.63 8.41
C GLY A 177 -20.00 1.10 9.84
N VAL A 178 -18.90 1.35 10.58
CA VAL A 178 -18.74 0.89 11.96
C VAL A 178 -19.09 2.02 12.93
N GLN A 179 -20.12 1.81 13.74
CA GLN A 179 -20.58 2.78 14.74
C GLN A 179 -20.00 2.48 16.12
N ASN A 180 -19.57 3.54 16.82
CA ASN A 180 -19.13 3.50 18.23
C ASN A 180 -18.14 2.37 18.59
N PRO A 181 -17.04 2.16 17.83
CA PRO A 181 -16.04 1.18 18.21
C PRO A 181 -15.39 1.56 19.54
N ASN A 182 -15.22 0.60 20.46
CA ASN A 182 -14.51 0.79 21.72
C ASN A 182 -13.00 0.57 21.56
N HIS A 183 -12.62 -0.24 20.57
CA HIS A 183 -11.23 -0.49 20.19
C HIS A 183 -11.09 -0.67 18.67
N PRO A 184 -9.93 -0.39 18.06
CA PRO A 184 -9.73 -0.64 16.62
C PRO A 184 -9.83 -2.12 16.22
N ASP A 185 -9.67 -3.04 17.17
CA ASP A 185 -10.01 -4.47 17.01
C ASP A 185 -11.47 -4.65 16.58
N ASP A 186 -12.39 -3.89 17.17
CA ASP A 186 -13.82 -3.98 16.87
C ASP A 186 -14.08 -3.61 15.41
N ILE A 187 -13.33 -2.64 14.88
CA ILE A 187 -13.42 -2.21 13.48
C ILE A 187 -12.90 -3.32 12.56
N LEU A 188 -11.73 -3.88 12.86
CA LEU A 188 -11.11 -4.90 12.01
C LEU A 188 -11.92 -6.19 11.94
N ARG A 189 -12.57 -6.55 13.04
CA ARG A 189 -13.44 -7.73 13.15
C ARG A 189 -14.86 -7.47 12.71
N HIS A 190 -15.23 -6.21 12.45
CA HIS A 190 -16.58 -5.87 12.05
C HIS A 190 -16.92 -6.51 10.70
N VAL A 191 -18.08 -7.15 10.62
CA VAL A 191 -18.68 -7.60 9.37
C VAL A 191 -19.69 -6.54 8.96
N VAL A 192 -19.39 -5.80 7.89
CA VAL A 192 -20.28 -4.76 7.38
C VAL A 192 -21.57 -5.43 6.88
N PRO A 193 -22.78 -4.93 7.24
CA PRO A 193 -24.04 -5.50 6.77
C PRO A 193 -24.07 -5.69 5.26
N GLY A 194 -24.49 -6.89 4.81
CA GLY A 194 -24.50 -7.28 3.40
C GLY A 194 -23.16 -7.78 2.85
N ARG A 195 -22.09 -7.81 3.66
CA ARG A 195 -20.81 -8.45 3.31
C ARG A 195 -20.65 -9.77 4.07
N GLY A 196 -20.00 -10.73 3.43
CA GLY A 196 -19.70 -12.05 4.03
C GLY A 196 -18.39 -12.11 4.83
N HIS A 197 -17.61 -11.02 4.85
CA HIS A 197 -16.25 -10.99 5.37
C HIS A 197 -16.06 -9.86 6.38
N THR A 198 -15.10 -10.04 7.29
CA THR A 198 -14.68 -8.93 8.17
C THR A 198 -13.91 -7.87 7.37
N VAL A 199 -13.78 -6.67 7.92
CA VAL A 199 -12.98 -5.59 7.31
C VAL A 199 -11.55 -6.04 6.98
N ILE A 200 -10.86 -6.69 7.91
CA ILE A 200 -9.45 -7.08 7.69
C ILE A 200 -9.33 -8.19 6.64
N GLU A 201 -10.24 -9.14 6.65
CA GLU A 201 -10.28 -10.24 5.68
C GLU A 201 -10.52 -9.70 4.26
N GLN A 202 -11.48 -8.77 4.12
CA GLN A 202 -11.74 -8.08 2.87
C GLN A 202 -10.50 -7.32 2.38
N TRP A 203 -9.82 -6.57 3.25
CA TRP A 203 -8.59 -5.85 2.87
C TRP A 203 -7.48 -6.80 2.40
N LEU A 204 -7.30 -7.94 3.05
CA LEU A 204 -6.31 -8.93 2.62
C LEU A 204 -6.64 -9.48 1.22
N MET A 205 -7.92 -9.76 0.93
CA MET A 205 -8.35 -10.22 -0.39
C MET A 205 -8.22 -9.13 -1.47
N GLU A 206 -8.68 -7.91 -1.17
CA GLU A 206 -8.58 -6.76 -2.09
C GLU A 206 -7.12 -6.44 -2.40
N ALA A 207 -6.22 -6.51 -1.43
CA ALA A 207 -4.79 -6.31 -1.64
C ALA A 207 -4.20 -7.37 -2.58
N LYS A 208 -4.58 -8.65 -2.44
CA LYS A 208 -4.11 -9.72 -3.34
C LYS A 208 -4.49 -9.42 -4.79
N LEU A 209 -5.77 -9.13 -5.03
CA LEU A 209 -6.29 -8.83 -6.36
C LEU A 209 -5.67 -7.55 -6.94
N PHE A 210 -5.55 -6.51 -6.11
CA PHE A 210 -4.93 -5.24 -6.50
C PHE A 210 -3.50 -5.44 -7.00
N TYR A 211 -2.66 -6.17 -6.26
CA TYR A 211 -1.27 -6.36 -6.65
C TYR A 211 -1.08 -7.32 -7.82
N GLN A 212 -2.00 -8.27 -8.03
CA GLN A 212 -2.02 -9.09 -9.24
C GLN A 212 -2.25 -8.21 -10.48
N LEU A 213 -3.32 -7.41 -10.47
CA LEU A 213 -3.65 -6.51 -11.58
C LEU A 213 -2.56 -5.45 -11.80
N LEU A 214 -1.98 -4.92 -10.73
CA LEU A 214 -0.95 -3.87 -10.82
C LEU A 214 0.30 -4.34 -11.58
N MET A 215 0.67 -5.62 -11.46
CA MET A 215 1.93 -6.16 -11.97
C MET A 215 1.79 -6.97 -13.27
N GLU A 216 0.59 -6.99 -13.86
CA GLU A 216 0.25 -7.62 -15.15
C GLU A 216 0.86 -6.91 -16.37
#